data_AF-A0A0C1F5L7-F1
#
_entry.id   AF-A0A0C1F5L7-F1
#
_cell.length_a   1.000
_cell.length_b   1.000
_cell.length_c   1.000
_cell.angle_alpha   90.00
_cell.angle_beta   90.00
_cell.angle_gamma   90.00
#
_symmetry.space_group_name_H-M   'P 1'
#
loop_
_entity.id
_entity.type
_entity.pdbx_description
1 polymer ?
#
loop_
_entity_poly.entity_id
_entity_poly.type
_entity_poly.pdbx_seq_one_letter_code
_entity_poly.pdbx_strand_id
1 'polypeptide(L)'
;MDSKHLLQQTTQLWEVLQQKIQRLKVEKSTPLEYAQYALMETDEAIRTVKAWVIIHDFSSWENEITFFKIIKPKFIGSFIYYSRLVSFLSALPSSGDKLKRKVYENEFEHLQYFSLENKDFISYYRRNATYLDSKYFLRFKYDLDVKLSIDIHSYDDRFSSSHDHLASQILANDCYEKFLRAELSKIKNNHTEEEKSHSTIQWSASKVALTELVVALHQTRCLNGGNKDLSETVKWFETSFDIDLGNYHKTMIEIRSRKNDKAKFLHLLTENLTNYLESFDE
;
A
#
# COMPACT_ATOMS: atom_id res chain seq x y z
N MET A 1 19.64 -30.03 -27.06
CA MET A 1 18.74 -28.91 -27.39
C MET A 1 19.63 -27.73 -27.75
N ASP A 2 19.29 -26.90 -28.75
CA ASP A 2 20.07 -25.66 -28.99
C ASP A 2 19.81 -24.68 -27.84
N SER A 3 20.82 -23.92 -27.40
CA SER A 3 20.68 -22.93 -26.33
C SER A 3 19.60 -21.90 -26.66
N LYS A 4 19.47 -21.50 -27.92
CA LYS A 4 18.40 -20.59 -28.35
C LYS A 4 17.01 -21.18 -28.14
N HIS A 5 16.86 -22.48 -28.42
CA HIS A 5 15.61 -23.21 -28.18
C HIS A 5 15.29 -23.28 -26.69
N LEU A 6 16.28 -23.55 -25.82
CA LEU A 6 16.09 -23.54 -24.37
C LEU A 6 15.62 -22.17 -23.86
N LEU A 7 16.25 -21.08 -24.30
CA LEU A 7 15.88 -19.71 -23.90
C LEU A 7 14.46 -19.36 -24.37
N GLN A 8 14.11 -19.71 -25.61
CA GLN A 8 12.77 -19.51 -26.15
C GLN A 8 11.72 -20.31 -25.38
N GLN A 9 11.96 -21.60 -25.14
CA GLN A 9 11.06 -22.47 -24.38
C GLN A 9 10.88 -21.97 -22.94
N THR A 10 11.95 -21.49 -22.31
CA THR A 10 11.88 -20.90 -20.96
C THR A 10 11.08 -19.60 -20.96
N THR A 11 11.21 -18.78 -22.00
CA THR A 11 10.43 -17.53 -22.15
C THR A 11 8.95 -17.81 -22.38
N GLN A 12 8.62 -18.83 -23.17
CA GLN A 12 7.23 -19.28 -23.34
C GLN A 12 6.64 -19.81 -22.03
N LEU A 13 7.40 -20.60 -21.27
CA LEU A 13 6.96 -21.07 -19.95
C LEU A 13 6.68 -19.88 -19.00
N TRP A 14 7.49 -18.83 -19.06
CA TRP A 14 7.27 -17.60 -18.29
C TRP A 14 5.94 -16.93 -18.68
N GLU A 15 5.65 -16.80 -19.97
CA GLU A 15 4.39 -16.22 -20.44
C GLU A 15 3.18 -17.04 -19.99
N VAL A 16 3.26 -18.37 -20.08
CA VAL A 16 2.21 -19.28 -19.60
C VAL A 16 2.01 -19.12 -18.09
N LEU A 17 3.09 -19.06 -17.31
CA LEU A 17 3.04 -18.83 -15.87
C LEU A 17 2.34 -17.49 -15.55
N GLN A 18 2.70 -16.41 -16.23
CA GLN A 18 2.07 -15.10 -16.02
C GLN A 18 0.57 -15.12 -16.33
N GLN A 19 0.15 -15.81 -17.40
CA GLN A 19 -1.27 -15.98 -17.71
C GLN A 19 -2.01 -16.77 -16.63
N LYS A 20 -1.42 -17.85 -16.13
CA LYS A 20 -2.00 -18.63 -15.03
C LYS A 20 -2.16 -17.78 -13.76
N ILE A 21 -1.11 -17.07 -13.36
CA ILE A 21 -1.13 -16.16 -12.21
C ILE A 21 -2.22 -15.09 -12.38
N GLN A 22 -2.36 -14.51 -13.57
CA GLN A 22 -3.40 -13.50 -13.81
C GLN A 22 -4.82 -14.08 -13.68
N ARG A 23 -5.06 -15.34 -14.08
CA ARG A 23 -6.34 -16.03 -13.88
C ARG A 23 -6.63 -16.27 -12.40
N LEU A 24 -5.62 -16.68 -11.63
CA LEU A 24 -5.75 -16.89 -10.19
C LEU A 24 -6.23 -15.64 -9.44
N LYS A 25 -5.90 -14.44 -9.95
CA LYS A 25 -6.35 -13.17 -9.35
C LYS A 25 -7.88 -13.00 -9.40
N VAL A 26 -8.55 -13.62 -10.35
CA VAL A 26 -10.03 -13.59 -10.49
C VAL A 26 -10.67 -14.78 -9.78
N GLU A 27 -10.01 -15.93 -9.80
CA GLU A 27 -10.54 -17.18 -9.24
C GLU A 27 -10.49 -17.25 -7.71
N LYS A 28 -9.48 -16.61 -7.08
CA LYS A 28 -9.26 -16.73 -5.63
C LYS A 28 -9.90 -15.57 -4.88
N SER A 29 -10.64 -15.92 -3.82
CA SER A 29 -11.43 -14.98 -3.03
C SER A 29 -10.59 -14.12 -2.10
N THR A 30 -9.47 -14.65 -1.59
CA THR A 30 -8.62 -13.94 -0.63
C THR A 30 -7.23 -13.64 -1.19
N PRO A 31 -6.61 -12.49 -0.83
CA PRO A 31 -5.24 -12.18 -1.22
C PRO A 31 -4.21 -13.23 -0.77
N LEU A 32 -4.45 -13.86 0.39
CA LEU A 32 -3.57 -14.90 0.93
C LEU A 32 -3.64 -16.18 0.09
N GLU A 33 -4.83 -16.67 -0.21
CA GLU A 33 -5.00 -17.83 -1.09
C GLU A 33 -4.38 -17.55 -2.47
N TYR A 34 -4.66 -16.39 -3.06
CA TYR A 34 -4.04 -15.99 -4.32
C TYR A 34 -2.50 -16.10 -4.27
N ALA A 35 -1.87 -15.56 -3.23
CA ALA A 35 -0.43 -15.58 -3.08
C ALA A 35 0.13 -17.01 -2.91
N GLN A 36 -0.59 -17.89 -2.17
CA GLN A 36 -0.21 -19.30 -1.99
C GLN A 36 -0.26 -20.08 -3.29
N TYR A 37 -1.35 -19.97 -4.06
CA TYR A 37 -1.47 -20.64 -5.36
C TYR A 37 -0.46 -20.10 -6.37
N ALA A 38 -0.24 -18.78 -6.41
CA ALA A 38 0.78 -18.19 -7.27
C ALA A 38 2.19 -18.67 -6.91
N LEU A 39 2.50 -18.85 -5.61
CA LEU A 39 3.75 -19.43 -5.15
C LEU A 39 3.92 -20.87 -5.64
N MET A 40 2.87 -21.70 -5.54
CA MET A 40 2.88 -23.09 -5.99
C MET A 40 3.14 -23.20 -7.51
N GLU A 41 2.40 -22.44 -8.33
CA GLU A 41 2.60 -22.44 -9.79
C GLU A 41 4.00 -21.94 -10.17
N THR A 42 4.52 -20.95 -9.44
CA THR A 42 5.87 -20.43 -9.66
C THR A 42 6.92 -21.49 -9.32
N ASP A 43 6.74 -22.23 -8.23
CA ASP A 43 7.64 -23.32 -7.81
C ASP A 43 7.69 -24.45 -8.85
N GLU A 44 6.52 -24.88 -9.35
CA GLU A 44 6.44 -25.90 -10.40
C GLU A 44 7.18 -25.46 -11.68
N ALA A 45 6.99 -24.20 -12.09
CA ALA A 45 7.71 -23.64 -13.22
C ALA A 45 9.23 -23.61 -12.98
N ILE A 46 9.69 -23.22 -11.78
CA ILE A 46 11.11 -23.22 -11.42
C ILE A 46 11.69 -24.62 -11.50
N ARG A 47 11.01 -25.64 -10.95
CA ARG A 47 11.47 -27.04 -11.02
C ARG A 47 11.61 -27.50 -12.47
N THR A 48 10.67 -27.10 -13.33
CA THR A 48 10.71 -27.40 -14.76
C THR A 48 11.90 -26.75 -15.46
N VAL A 49 12.12 -25.45 -15.24
CA VAL A 49 13.29 -24.72 -15.79
C VAL A 49 14.59 -25.34 -15.29
N LYS A 50 14.67 -25.63 -13.99
CA LYS A 50 15.83 -26.25 -13.36
C LYS A 50 16.16 -27.61 -13.99
N ALA A 51 15.15 -28.44 -14.25
CA ALA A 51 15.33 -29.73 -14.92
C ALA A 51 15.91 -29.57 -16.34
N TRP A 52 15.49 -28.54 -17.08
CA TRP A 52 16.04 -28.27 -18.41
C TRP A 52 17.48 -27.76 -18.39
N VAL A 53 17.82 -26.89 -17.43
CA VAL A 53 19.16 -26.26 -17.38
C VAL A 53 20.23 -27.20 -16.83
N ILE A 54 19.91 -28.09 -15.88
CA ILE A 54 20.92 -28.99 -15.29
C ILE A 54 21.51 -29.95 -16.33
N ILE A 55 20.73 -30.37 -17.33
CA ILE A 55 21.16 -31.29 -18.38
C ILE A 55 21.69 -30.58 -19.63
N HIS A 56 21.75 -29.25 -19.62
CA HIS A 56 22.08 -28.44 -20.78
C HIS A 56 23.39 -27.68 -20.60
N ASP A 57 24.28 -27.82 -21.58
CA ASP A 57 25.48 -27.01 -21.70
C ASP A 57 25.23 -25.85 -22.66
N PHE A 58 25.45 -24.62 -22.17
CA PHE A 58 25.27 -23.43 -23.00
C PHE A 58 26.34 -23.39 -24.10
N SER A 59 25.87 -23.29 -25.34
CA SER A 59 26.72 -23.18 -26.53
C SER A 59 27.51 -21.87 -26.62
N SER A 60 27.13 -20.84 -25.85
CA SER A 60 27.85 -19.57 -25.80
C SER A 60 27.66 -18.88 -24.45
N TRP A 61 28.66 -18.09 -24.06
CA TRP A 61 28.64 -17.33 -22.81
C TRP A 61 27.53 -16.26 -22.82
N GLU A 62 27.18 -15.70 -23.98
CA GLU A 62 26.07 -14.75 -24.13
C GLU A 62 24.72 -15.39 -23.79
N ASN A 63 24.50 -16.64 -24.22
CA ASN A 63 23.26 -17.37 -23.92
C ASN A 63 23.15 -17.68 -22.43
N GLU A 64 24.26 -18.07 -21.81
CA GLU A 64 24.34 -18.33 -20.37
C GLU A 64 24.06 -17.06 -19.56
N ILE A 65 24.71 -15.94 -19.90
CA ILE A 65 24.48 -14.64 -19.27
C ILE A 65 23.03 -14.22 -19.45
N THR A 66 22.47 -14.37 -20.65
CA THR A 66 21.06 -14.04 -20.91
C THR A 66 20.13 -14.84 -20.00
N PHE A 67 20.41 -16.12 -19.81
CA PHE A 67 19.64 -16.96 -18.90
C PHE A 67 19.73 -16.47 -17.45
N PHE A 68 20.94 -16.30 -16.91
CA PHE A 68 21.16 -15.97 -15.49
C PHE A 68 20.86 -14.51 -15.13
N LYS A 69 21.02 -13.58 -16.07
CA LYS A 69 20.77 -12.14 -15.86
C LYS A 69 19.33 -11.73 -16.12
N ILE A 70 18.67 -12.33 -17.12
CA ILE A 70 17.39 -11.83 -17.64
C ILE A 70 16.24 -12.82 -17.43
N ILE A 71 16.45 -14.10 -17.73
CA ILE A 71 15.35 -15.08 -17.75
C ILE A 71 15.11 -15.67 -16.36
N LYS A 72 16.11 -16.34 -15.77
CA LYS A 72 16.03 -16.98 -14.45
C LYS A 72 15.55 -16.00 -13.36
N PRO A 73 16.03 -14.74 -13.30
CA PRO A 73 15.60 -13.82 -12.25
C PRO A 73 14.11 -13.51 -12.22
N LYS A 74 13.40 -13.63 -13.35
CA LYS A 74 11.94 -13.44 -13.39
C LYS A 74 11.20 -14.50 -12.57
N PHE A 75 11.62 -15.76 -12.70
CA PHE A 75 11.02 -16.88 -11.98
C PHE A 75 11.37 -16.83 -10.49
N ILE A 76 12.66 -16.76 -10.17
CA ILE A 76 13.12 -16.73 -8.78
C ILE A 76 12.65 -15.47 -8.07
N GLY A 77 12.66 -14.32 -8.74
CA GLY A 77 12.13 -13.07 -8.18
C GLY A 77 10.64 -13.16 -7.87
N SER A 78 9.85 -13.82 -8.72
CA SER A 78 8.44 -14.09 -8.45
C SER A 78 8.25 -14.99 -7.23
N PHE A 79 9.06 -16.04 -7.11
CA PHE A 79 9.00 -16.94 -5.95
C PHE A 79 9.33 -16.21 -4.65
N ILE A 80 10.41 -15.41 -4.64
CA ILE A 80 10.77 -14.59 -3.47
C ILE A 80 9.64 -13.62 -3.12
N TYR A 81 9.07 -12.94 -4.11
CA TYR A 81 7.95 -12.02 -3.91
C TYR A 81 6.73 -12.72 -3.28
N TYR A 82 6.26 -13.82 -3.86
CA TYR A 82 5.08 -14.52 -3.35
C TYR A 82 5.34 -15.19 -2.00
N SER A 83 6.53 -15.74 -1.77
CA SER A 83 6.92 -16.29 -0.46
C SER A 83 6.84 -15.21 0.61
N ARG A 84 7.43 -14.03 0.35
CA ARG A 84 7.37 -12.89 1.27
C ARG A 84 5.94 -12.39 1.46
N LEU A 85 5.15 -12.32 0.40
CA LEU A 85 3.75 -11.91 0.44
C LEU A 85 2.90 -12.85 1.31
N VAL A 86 3.08 -14.17 1.18
CA VAL A 86 2.38 -15.16 2.02
C VAL A 86 2.75 -14.98 3.48
N SER A 87 4.05 -14.87 3.81
CA SER A 87 4.51 -14.61 5.18
C SER A 87 3.93 -13.31 5.73
N PHE A 88 3.95 -12.24 4.93
CA PHE A 88 3.42 -10.94 5.30
C PHE A 88 1.91 -10.98 5.58
N LEU A 89 1.12 -11.52 4.65
CA LEU A 89 -0.34 -11.59 4.78
C LEU A 89 -0.78 -12.50 5.94
N SER A 90 -0.02 -13.56 6.22
CA SER A 90 -0.30 -14.48 7.33
C SER A 90 0.02 -13.86 8.70
N ALA A 91 1.02 -12.97 8.76
CA ALA A 91 1.44 -12.28 9.99
C ALA A 91 0.70 -10.95 10.23
N LEU A 92 -0.07 -10.46 9.25
CA LEU A 92 -0.72 -9.16 9.34
C LEU A 92 -1.81 -9.17 10.43
N PRO A 93 -1.75 -8.29 11.43
CA PRO A 93 -2.76 -8.25 12.47
C PRO A 93 -4.11 -7.77 11.92
N SER A 94 -5.19 -8.47 12.31
CA SER A 94 -6.56 -8.15 11.87
C SER A 94 -7.04 -6.77 12.35
N SER A 95 -6.51 -6.26 13.47
CA SER A 95 -7.05 -5.08 14.15
C SER A 95 -6.03 -3.94 14.28
N GLY A 96 -6.48 -2.73 13.92
CA GLY A 96 -5.79 -1.46 14.19
C GLY A 96 -4.89 -0.97 13.04
N ASP A 97 -5.36 0.03 12.30
CA ASP A 97 -4.62 0.63 11.18
C ASP A 97 -3.28 1.24 11.59
N LYS A 98 -3.16 1.68 12.85
CA LYS A 98 -1.89 2.14 13.43
C LYS A 98 -0.84 1.04 13.51
N LEU A 99 -1.24 -0.18 13.89
CA LEU A 99 -0.33 -1.33 13.94
C LEU A 99 0.05 -1.77 12.53
N LYS A 100 -0.92 -1.85 11.62
CA LYS A 100 -0.65 -2.15 10.20
C LYS A 100 0.34 -1.16 9.59
N ARG A 101 0.15 0.15 9.82
CA ARG A 101 1.08 1.20 9.36
C ARG A 101 2.51 0.96 9.84
N LYS A 102 2.70 0.66 11.13
CA LYS A 102 4.02 0.38 11.70
C LYS A 102 4.68 -0.83 11.03
N VAL A 103 3.91 -1.88 10.73
CA VAL A 103 4.43 -3.05 10.00
C VAL A 103 4.86 -2.66 8.59
N TYR A 104 4.05 -1.89 7.85
CA TYR A 104 4.43 -1.40 6.52
C TYR A 104 5.70 -0.56 6.54
N GLU A 105 5.85 0.35 7.51
CA GLU A 105 7.04 1.19 7.68
C GLU A 105 8.29 0.34 7.92
N ASN A 106 8.20 -0.68 8.78
CA ASN A 106 9.29 -1.63 9.03
C ASN A 106 9.68 -2.41 7.75
N GLU A 107 8.71 -2.83 6.95
CA GLU A 107 8.98 -3.48 5.66
C GLU A 107 9.70 -2.56 4.67
N PHE A 108 9.34 -1.27 4.63
CA PHE A 108 10.06 -0.28 3.81
C PHE A 108 11.49 -0.04 4.29
N GLU A 109 11.73 -0.04 5.60
CA GLU A 109 13.07 0.08 6.17
C GLU A 109 13.97 -1.10 5.74
N HIS A 110 13.43 -2.33 5.76
CA HIS A 110 14.16 -3.49 5.24
C HIS A 110 14.49 -3.37 3.74
N LEU A 111 13.57 -2.84 2.93
CA LEU A 111 13.84 -2.58 1.50
C LEU A 111 14.93 -1.52 1.32
N GLN A 112 14.91 -0.47 2.14
CA GLN A 112 15.92 0.59 2.11
C GLN A 112 17.31 0.07 2.50
N TYR A 113 17.39 -0.73 3.56
CA TYR A 113 18.64 -1.36 3.99
C TYR A 113 19.24 -2.22 2.87
N PHE A 114 18.43 -3.09 2.25
CA PHE A 114 18.85 -3.88 1.09
C PHE A 114 19.37 -3.02 -0.06
N SER A 115 18.68 -1.91 -0.35
CA SER A 115 19.09 -1.00 -1.42
C SER A 115 20.41 -0.29 -1.14
N LEU A 116 20.68 0.06 0.12
CA LEU A 116 21.93 0.70 0.53
C LEU A 116 23.09 -0.29 0.49
N GLU A 117 22.87 -1.50 0.98
CA GLU A 117 23.88 -2.55 1.01
C GLU A 117 24.33 -2.97 -0.39
N ASN A 118 23.40 -3.01 -1.35
CA ASN A 118 23.64 -3.51 -2.71
C ASN A 118 23.63 -2.42 -3.78
N LYS A 119 23.83 -1.15 -3.38
CA LYS A 119 23.68 0.04 -4.24
C LYS A 119 24.44 -0.05 -5.57
N ASP A 120 25.66 -0.58 -5.57
CA ASP A 120 26.54 -0.59 -6.74
C ASP A 120 26.05 -1.61 -7.77
N PHE A 121 25.69 -2.81 -7.30
CA PHE A 121 25.10 -3.84 -8.16
C PHE A 121 23.70 -3.43 -8.64
N ILE A 122 22.87 -2.81 -7.80
CA ILE A 122 21.56 -2.30 -8.21
C ILE A 122 21.72 -1.24 -9.32
N SER A 123 22.67 -0.31 -9.17
CA SER A 123 22.98 0.69 -10.20
C SER A 123 23.43 0.03 -11.50
N TYR A 124 24.33 -0.95 -11.42
CA TYR A 124 24.78 -1.74 -12.56
C TYR A 124 23.61 -2.42 -13.29
N TYR A 125 22.78 -3.15 -12.54
CA TYR A 125 21.68 -3.94 -13.06
C TYR A 125 20.59 -3.05 -13.68
N ARG A 126 20.18 -1.97 -13.00
CA ARG A 126 19.15 -1.04 -13.50
C ARG A 126 19.60 -0.25 -14.73
N ARG A 127 20.91 -0.04 -14.92
CA ARG A 127 21.47 0.59 -16.12
C ARG A 127 21.57 -0.35 -17.32
N ASN A 128 21.22 -1.64 -17.16
CA ASN A 128 21.45 -2.68 -18.17
C ASN A 128 22.91 -2.72 -18.65
N ALA A 129 23.85 -2.37 -17.77
CA ALA A 129 25.26 -2.41 -18.10
C ALA A 129 25.73 -3.85 -18.35
N THR A 130 26.76 -4.03 -19.19
CA THR A 130 27.26 -5.36 -19.61
C THR A 130 28.72 -5.62 -19.24
N TYR A 131 29.44 -4.60 -18.76
CA TYR A 131 30.88 -4.65 -18.56
C TYR A 131 31.34 -5.58 -17.42
N LEU A 132 30.43 -6.06 -16.56
CA LEU A 132 30.72 -7.06 -15.51
C LEU A 132 29.94 -8.36 -15.71
N ASP A 133 29.25 -8.55 -16.84
CA ASP A 133 28.35 -9.69 -17.01
C ASP A 133 29.09 -11.03 -16.92
N SER A 134 30.31 -11.09 -17.47
CA SER A 134 31.18 -12.27 -17.40
C SER A 134 31.61 -12.62 -15.97
N LYS A 135 31.65 -11.65 -15.06
CA LYS A 135 32.00 -11.84 -13.64
C LYS A 135 30.78 -12.20 -12.78
N TYR A 136 29.60 -11.70 -13.16
CA TYR A 136 28.38 -11.83 -12.36
C TYR A 136 27.51 -13.04 -12.74
N PHE A 137 27.47 -13.41 -14.02
CA PHE A 137 26.44 -14.30 -14.56
C PHE A 137 26.98 -15.56 -15.26
N LEU A 138 28.29 -15.79 -15.24
CA LEU A 138 28.87 -17.06 -15.68
C LEU A 138 29.01 -18.03 -14.51
N ARG A 139 28.62 -19.29 -14.71
CA ARG A 139 28.83 -20.35 -13.72
C ARG A 139 30.32 -20.69 -13.60
N PHE A 140 30.73 -21.17 -12.41
CA PHE A 140 32.08 -21.68 -12.13
C PHE A 140 33.24 -20.69 -12.38
N LYS A 141 32.95 -19.39 -12.58
CA LYS A 141 33.93 -18.32 -12.73
C LYS A 141 33.72 -17.27 -11.63
N TYR A 142 34.10 -17.64 -10.42
CA TYR A 142 34.07 -16.73 -9.28
C TYR A 142 35.23 -15.75 -9.39
N ASP A 143 34.90 -14.46 -9.44
CA ASP A 143 35.87 -13.39 -9.32
C ASP A 143 35.83 -12.83 -7.89
N LEU A 144 36.95 -12.95 -7.18
CA LEU A 144 37.08 -12.48 -5.79
C LEU A 144 37.11 -10.95 -5.68
N ASP A 145 37.29 -10.25 -6.80
CA ASP A 145 37.24 -8.78 -6.85
C ASP A 145 35.79 -8.25 -6.69
N VAL A 146 34.80 -9.14 -6.69
CA VAL A 146 33.39 -8.81 -6.53
C VAL A 146 32.89 -9.25 -5.16
N LYS A 147 31.99 -8.47 -4.55
CA LYS A 147 31.26 -8.87 -3.33
C LYS A 147 30.48 -10.17 -3.59
N LEU A 148 30.97 -11.29 -3.05
CA LEU A 148 30.29 -12.58 -3.12
C LEU A 148 29.25 -12.72 -1.99
N SER A 149 28.19 -13.50 -2.25
CA SER A 149 27.25 -13.90 -1.22
C SER A 149 27.94 -14.82 -0.20
N ILE A 150 27.64 -14.63 1.09
CA ILE A 150 28.13 -15.50 2.18
C ILE A 150 27.65 -16.95 1.96
N ASP A 151 26.45 -17.11 1.41
CA ASP A 151 25.82 -18.41 1.19
C ASP A 151 26.11 -19.00 -0.20
N ILE A 152 27.16 -18.54 -0.90
CA ILE A 152 27.42 -18.95 -2.28
C ILE A 152 27.52 -20.48 -2.43
N HIS A 153 28.08 -21.16 -1.44
CA HIS A 153 28.22 -22.62 -1.41
C HIS A 153 26.96 -23.39 -1.01
N SER A 154 25.91 -22.69 -0.57
CA SER A 154 24.60 -23.29 -0.29
C SER A 154 23.74 -23.42 -1.55
N TYR A 155 24.12 -22.74 -2.64
CA TYR A 155 23.40 -22.79 -3.91
C TYR A 155 23.85 -23.96 -4.79
N ASP A 156 22.96 -24.41 -5.67
CA ASP A 156 23.27 -25.44 -6.68
C ASP A 156 24.14 -24.81 -7.77
N ASP A 157 25.43 -25.11 -7.77
CA ASP A 157 26.42 -24.56 -8.73
C ASP A 157 26.02 -24.78 -10.21
N ARG A 158 25.21 -25.80 -10.50
CA ARG A 158 24.74 -26.07 -11.88
C ARG A 158 23.59 -25.17 -12.30
N PHE A 159 22.89 -24.58 -11.34
CA PHE A 159 21.74 -23.73 -11.56
C PHE A 159 21.91 -22.33 -11.01
N SER A 160 23.08 -21.92 -10.51
CA SER A 160 23.28 -20.58 -9.94
C SER A 160 24.58 -19.93 -10.40
N SER A 161 24.57 -18.61 -10.50
CA SER A 161 25.76 -17.77 -10.66
C SER A 161 26.05 -17.00 -9.37
N SER A 162 27.10 -16.18 -9.35
CA SER A 162 27.46 -15.39 -8.17
C SER A 162 26.40 -14.33 -7.81
N HIS A 163 25.69 -13.76 -8.81
CA HIS A 163 24.81 -12.58 -8.64
C HIS A 163 23.39 -12.74 -9.20
N ASP A 164 23.03 -13.88 -9.78
CA ASP A 164 21.69 -14.11 -10.32
C ASP A 164 20.59 -14.05 -9.24
N HIS A 165 20.90 -14.53 -8.04
CA HIS A 165 19.99 -14.45 -6.90
C HIS A 165 19.79 -13.00 -6.47
N LEU A 166 20.85 -12.18 -6.48
CA LEU A 166 20.74 -10.75 -6.19
C LEU A 166 19.90 -10.02 -7.23
N ALA A 167 20.05 -10.35 -8.52
CA ALA A 167 19.18 -9.84 -9.58
C ALA A 167 17.70 -10.24 -9.35
N SER A 168 17.47 -11.47 -8.89
CA SER A 168 16.13 -11.97 -8.53
C SER A 168 15.53 -11.20 -7.36
N GLN A 169 16.32 -10.92 -6.33
CA GLN A 169 15.91 -10.13 -5.16
C GLN A 169 15.55 -8.69 -5.54
N ILE A 170 16.28 -8.06 -6.47
CA ILE A 170 15.93 -6.72 -6.98
C ILE A 170 14.52 -6.73 -7.58
N LEU A 171 14.24 -7.67 -8.49
CA LEU A 171 12.92 -7.78 -9.12
C LEU A 171 11.81 -8.05 -8.10
N ALA A 172 12.07 -8.95 -7.13
CA ALA A 172 11.12 -9.25 -6.07
C ALA A 172 10.81 -8.03 -5.20
N ASN A 173 11.84 -7.28 -4.82
CA ASN A 173 11.73 -6.08 -4.00
C ASN A 173 10.97 -4.96 -4.73
N ASP A 174 11.21 -4.77 -6.03
CA ASP A 174 10.47 -3.79 -6.85
C ASP A 174 8.96 -4.13 -6.90
N CYS A 175 8.60 -5.42 -7.04
CA CYS A 175 7.22 -5.88 -6.99
C CYS A 175 6.60 -5.72 -5.60
N TYR A 176 7.35 -6.07 -4.55
CA TYR A 176 6.92 -5.96 -3.17
C TYR A 176 6.68 -4.51 -2.75
N GLU A 177 7.60 -3.60 -3.10
CA GLU A 177 7.47 -2.17 -2.82
C GLU A 177 6.19 -1.59 -3.46
N LYS A 178 5.89 -1.96 -4.71
CA LYS A 178 4.64 -1.56 -5.39
C LYS A 178 3.41 -2.03 -4.64
N PHE A 179 3.43 -3.28 -4.16
CA PHE A 179 2.34 -3.84 -3.35
C PHE A 179 2.16 -3.07 -2.04
N LEU A 180 3.23 -2.88 -1.26
CA LEU A 180 3.18 -2.14 0.01
C LEU A 180 2.65 -0.71 -0.18
N ARG A 181 3.10 -0.01 -1.22
CA ARG A 181 2.62 1.34 -1.55
C ARG A 181 1.12 1.35 -1.87
N ALA A 182 0.64 0.36 -2.61
CA ALA A 182 -0.79 0.22 -2.92
C ALA A 182 -1.62 -0.01 -1.65
N GLU A 183 -1.19 -0.92 -0.76
CA GLU A 183 -1.89 -1.17 0.51
C GLU A 183 -1.87 0.04 1.44
N LEU A 184 -0.74 0.74 1.55
CA LEU A 184 -0.64 1.96 2.34
C LEU A 184 -1.56 3.07 1.80
N SER A 185 -1.73 3.16 0.49
CA SER A 185 -2.65 4.12 -0.13
C SER A 185 -4.12 3.83 0.19
N LYS A 186 -4.51 2.55 0.27
CA LYS A 186 -5.87 2.15 0.69
C LYS A 186 -6.16 2.59 2.12
N ILE A 187 -5.19 2.44 3.04
CA ILE A 187 -5.35 2.88 4.44
C ILE A 187 -5.52 4.40 4.52
N LYS A 188 -4.77 5.17 3.72
CA LYS A 188 -4.93 6.63 3.69
C LYS A 188 -6.29 7.07 3.16
N ASN A 189 -6.81 6.37 2.15
CA ASN A 189 -8.13 6.65 1.57
C ASN A 189 -9.28 6.22 2.49
N ASN A 190 -9.14 5.09 3.18
CA ASN A 190 -10.11 4.66 4.19
C ASN A 190 -10.19 5.66 5.34
N HIS A 191 -9.09 6.27 5.79
CA HIS A 191 -9.16 7.37 6.76
C HIS A 191 -9.95 8.58 6.25
N THR A 192 -9.97 8.85 4.95
CA THR A 192 -10.74 9.97 4.36
C THR A 192 -12.23 9.63 4.17
N GLU A 193 -12.58 8.35 4.13
CA GLU A 193 -13.96 7.85 4.08
C GLU A 193 -14.53 7.52 5.47
N GLU A 194 -13.70 7.04 6.42
CA GLU A 194 -14.09 6.77 7.81
C GLU A 194 -14.28 8.05 8.63
N GLU A 195 -13.62 9.17 8.29
CA GLU A 195 -13.99 10.49 8.83
C GLU A 195 -15.39 10.96 8.36
N LYS A 196 -15.95 10.35 7.30
CA LYS A 196 -17.34 10.57 6.88
C LYS A 196 -18.33 9.59 7.50
N SER A 197 -17.88 8.53 8.18
CA SER A 197 -18.79 7.66 8.94
C SER A 197 -19.12 8.25 10.31
N HIS A 198 -19.97 9.27 10.28
CA HIS A 198 -21.01 9.61 11.25
C HIS A 198 -20.72 9.37 12.75
N SER A 199 -20.52 10.47 13.49
CA SER A 199 -21.22 10.57 14.77
C SER A 199 -22.73 10.50 14.47
N THR A 200 -23.41 9.51 15.04
CA THR A 200 -24.86 9.23 14.94
C THR A 200 -25.76 10.32 15.54
N ILE A 201 -25.26 11.54 15.70
CA ILE A 201 -25.99 12.67 16.26
C ILE A 201 -26.56 13.48 15.10
N GLN A 202 -27.85 13.29 14.85
CA GLN A 202 -28.62 14.09 13.91
C GLN A 202 -29.24 15.29 14.61
N TRP A 203 -29.23 16.45 13.95
CA TRP A 203 -29.94 17.61 14.45
C TRP A 203 -31.45 17.45 14.21
N SER A 204 -32.22 17.39 15.29
CA SER A 204 -33.67 17.12 15.26
C SER A 204 -34.53 18.37 15.43
N ALA A 205 -33.95 19.50 15.81
CA ALA A 205 -34.67 20.77 15.95
C ALA A 205 -34.82 21.48 14.58
N SER A 206 -35.55 22.61 14.56
CA SER A 206 -35.76 23.36 13.31
C SER A 206 -34.45 23.91 12.73
N LYS A 207 -34.39 24.08 11.40
CA LYS A 207 -33.27 24.77 10.72
C LYS A 207 -33.05 26.20 11.24
N VAL A 208 -34.13 26.85 11.67
CA VAL A 208 -34.10 28.20 12.24
C VAL A 208 -33.38 28.21 13.59
N ALA A 209 -33.61 27.19 14.44
CA ALA A 209 -32.91 27.01 15.70
C ALA A 209 -31.40 26.75 15.51
N LEU A 210 -31.04 25.93 14.51
CA LEU A 210 -29.64 25.70 14.17
C LEU A 210 -28.98 26.99 13.67
N THR A 211 -29.66 27.73 12.78
CA THR A 211 -29.18 29.03 12.29
C THR A 211 -28.93 30.01 13.43
N GLU A 212 -29.86 30.08 14.39
CA GLU A 212 -29.74 30.93 15.58
C GLU A 212 -28.51 30.56 16.43
N LEU A 213 -28.30 29.26 16.70
CA LEU A 213 -27.16 28.75 17.45
C LEU A 213 -25.83 29.06 16.75
N VAL A 214 -25.74 28.76 15.45
CA VAL A 214 -24.52 28.96 14.65
C VAL A 214 -24.10 30.42 14.63
N VAL A 215 -25.05 31.33 14.43
CA VAL A 215 -24.78 32.77 14.44
C VAL A 215 -24.33 33.23 15.81
N ALA A 216 -24.95 32.75 16.89
CA ALA A 216 -24.56 33.10 18.25
C ALA A 216 -23.13 32.64 18.57
N LEU A 217 -22.77 31.39 18.25
CA LEU A 217 -21.42 30.85 18.41
C LEU A 217 -20.38 31.58 17.56
N HIS A 218 -20.77 32.05 16.38
CA HIS A 218 -19.90 32.88 15.56
C HIS A 218 -19.65 34.25 16.20
N GLN A 219 -20.69 34.90 16.73
CA GLN A 219 -20.58 36.22 17.38
C GLN A 219 -19.76 36.17 18.68
N THR A 220 -19.81 35.06 19.43
CA THR A 220 -18.97 34.87 20.62
C THR A 220 -17.48 34.66 20.29
N ARG A 221 -17.14 34.44 19.01
CA ARG A 221 -15.77 34.21 18.53
C ARG A 221 -15.05 33.05 19.24
N CYS A 222 -15.81 32.12 19.82
CA CYS A 222 -15.25 30.98 20.56
C CYS A 222 -14.71 29.87 19.65
N LEU A 223 -15.03 29.91 18.35
CA LEU A 223 -14.59 28.91 17.37
C LEU A 223 -13.25 29.32 16.76
N ASN A 224 -12.27 28.43 16.85
CA ASN A 224 -10.95 28.55 16.21
C ASN A 224 -10.26 29.92 16.46
N GLY A 225 -10.32 30.38 17.71
CA GLY A 225 -9.72 31.66 18.13
C GLY A 225 -10.37 32.91 17.51
N GLY A 226 -11.59 32.80 16.98
CA GLY A 226 -12.36 33.93 16.45
C GLY A 226 -12.07 34.29 14.98
N ASN A 227 -11.12 33.60 14.34
CA ASN A 227 -10.60 33.93 13.00
C ASN A 227 -11.41 33.35 11.83
N LYS A 228 -12.62 32.83 12.09
CA LYS A 228 -13.44 32.17 11.07
C LYS A 228 -14.59 33.05 10.59
N ASP A 229 -14.84 32.99 9.28
CA ASP A 229 -15.96 33.65 8.65
C ASP A 229 -17.26 32.90 8.91
N LEU A 230 -18.37 33.64 8.98
CA LEU A 230 -19.68 33.06 9.26
C LEU A 230 -20.06 31.97 8.23
N SER A 231 -19.69 32.15 6.96
CA SER A 231 -19.97 31.17 5.90
C SER A 231 -19.20 29.85 6.12
N GLU A 232 -17.97 29.91 6.64
CA GLU A 232 -17.20 28.70 6.97
C GLU A 232 -17.79 27.99 8.17
N THR A 233 -18.21 28.74 9.20
CA THR A 233 -18.89 28.18 10.37
C THR A 233 -20.19 27.48 9.97
N VAL A 234 -21.02 28.13 9.15
CA VAL A 234 -22.28 27.56 8.63
C VAL A 234 -22.00 26.25 7.89
N LYS A 235 -21.08 26.24 6.93
CA LYS A 235 -20.73 25.02 6.17
C LYS A 235 -20.27 23.87 7.05
N TRP A 236 -19.50 24.17 8.09
CA TRP A 236 -19.05 23.16 9.04
C TRP A 236 -20.24 22.52 9.76
N PHE A 237 -21.17 23.31 10.28
CA PHE A 237 -22.39 22.81 10.93
C PHE A 237 -23.33 22.06 9.98
N GLU A 238 -23.48 22.51 8.74
CA GLU A 238 -24.24 21.80 7.70
C GLU A 238 -23.66 20.41 7.43
N THR A 239 -22.32 20.32 7.37
CA THR A 239 -21.61 19.05 7.16
C THR A 239 -21.69 18.15 8.39
N SER A 240 -21.54 18.71 9.59
CA SER A 240 -21.55 17.94 10.84
C SER A 240 -22.91 17.33 11.18
N PHE A 241 -24.00 18.01 10.82
CA PHE A 241 -25.37 17.54 11.09
C PHE A 241 -26.08 16.94 9.87
N ASP A 242 -25.43 16.94 8.70
CA ASP A 242 -26.03 16.52 7.41
C ASP A 242 -27.35 17.26 7.12
N ILE A 243 -27.34 18.59 7.28
CA ILE A 243 -28.50 19.46 7.06
C ILE A 243 -28.10 20.64 6.17
N ASP A 244 -28.92 20.94 5.16
CA ASP A 244 -28.83 22.18 4.38
C ASP A 244 -29.60 23.31 5.07
N LEU A 245 -28.91 24.35 5.52
CA LEU A 245 -29.50 25.55 6.13
C LEU A 245 -30.05 26.53 5.09
N GLY A 246 -29.72 26.35 3.81
CA GLY A 246 -30.17 27.19 2.71
C GLY A 246 -29.78 28.66 2.90
N ASN A 247 -30.72 29.57 2.68
CA ASN A 247 -30.46 31.00 2.81
C ASN A 247 -30.52 31.49 4.27
N TYR A 248 -29.48 31.18 5.03
CA TYR A 248 -29.35 31.59 6.44
C TYR A 248 -29.39 33.12 6.64
N HIS A 249 -29.03 33.93 5.62
CA HIS A 249 -29.17 35.39 5.68
C HIS A 249 -30.64 35.84 5.74
N LYS A 250 -31.52 35.21 4.95
CA LYS A 250 -32.96 35.47 5.02
C LYS A 250 -33.53 35.04 6.38
N THR A 251 -33.13 33.86 6.87
CA THR A 251 -33.52 33.35 8.18
C THR A 251 -33.12 34.30 9.31
N MET A 252 -31.94 34.93 9.24
CA MET A 252 -31.52 35.95 10.22
C MET A 252 -32.40 37.20 10.20
N ILE A 253 -32.84 37.66 9.02
CA ILE A 253 -33.75 38.80 8.90
C ILE A 253 -35.11 38.46 9.52
N GLU A 254 -35.61 37.25 9.28
CA GLU A 254 -36.85 36.75 9.87
C GLU A 254 -36.75 36.68 11.40
N ILE A 255 -35.65 36.14 11.94
CA ILE A 255 -35.35 36.13 13.38
C ILE A 255 -35.35 37.56 13.94
N ARG A 256 -34.69 38.51 13.27
CA ARG A 256 -34.63 39.92 13.67
C ARG A 256 -36.00 40.59 13.72
N SER A 257 -36.92 40.19 12.83
CA SER A 257 -38.26 40.78 12.69
C SER A 257 -39.28 40.31 13.75
N ARG A 258 -38.92 39.33 14.58
CA ARG A 258 -39.80 38.83 15.66
C ARG A 258 -40.09 39.93 16.70
N LYS A 259 -41.37 40.07 17.06
CA LYS A 259 -41.84 41.05 18.06
C LYS A 259 -41.48 40.64 19.49
N ASN A 260 -41.54 39.34 19.80
CA ASN A 260 -41.17 38.74 21.09
C ASN A 260 -40.14 37.62 20.87
N ASP A 261 -39.21 37.45 21.82
CA ASP A 261 -38.12 36.45 21.86
C ASP A 261 -37.38 36.20 20.55
N LYS A 262 -36.47 37.14 20.24
CA LYS A 262 -35.56 37.04 19.09
C LYS A 262 -34.60 35.85 19.22
N ALA A 263 -34.21 35.48 20.44
CA ALA A 263 -33.27 34.38 20.74
C ALA A 263 -33.95 33.18 21.41
N LYS A 264 -35.09 32.76 20.85
CA LYS A 264 -35.96 31.73 21.45
C LYS A 264 -35.24 30.41 21.73
N PHE A 265 -34.37 29.96 20.83
CA PHE A 265 -33.66 28.69 21.02
C PHE A 265 -32.55 28.81 22.05
N LEU A 266 -31.83 29.93 22.08
CA LEU A 266 -30.78 30.15 23.08
C LEU A 266 -31.35 30.27 24.50
N HIS A 267 -32.50 30.94 24.67
CA HIS A 267 -33.19 31.00 25.96
C HIS A 267 -33.57 29.61 26.46
N LEU A 268 -34.09 28.75 25.57
CA LEU A 268 -34.40 27.36 25.90
C LEU A 268 -33.15 26.56 26.31
N LEU A 269 -32.00 26.77 25.65
CA LEU A 269 -30.74 26.14 26.06
C LEU A 269 -30.29 26.60 27.45
N THR A 270 -30.40 27.89 27.75
CA THR A 270 -30.07 28.43 29.06
C THR A 270 -30.96 27.82 30.15
N GLU A 271 -32.27 27.82 29.94
CA GLU A 271 -33.24 27.25 30.89
C GLU A 271 -32.96 25.76 31.16
N ASN A 272 -32.74 24.98 30.10
CA ASN A 272 -32.41 23.56 30.23
C ASN A 272 -31.10 23.32 31.01
N LEU A 273 -30.08 24.14 30.78
CA LEU A 273 -28.82 24.03 31.50
C LEU A 273 -28.99 24.41 32.98
N THR A 274 -29.68 25.50 33.27
CA THR A 274 -29.94 25.95 34.64
C THR A 274 -30.72 24.91 35.43
N ASN A 275 -31.83 24.39 34.87
CA ASN A 275 -32.63 23.34 35.52
C ASN A 275 -31.80 22.07 35.77
N TYR A 276 -30.92 21.69 34.83
CA TYR A 276 -30.03 20.55 35.01
C TYR A 276 -29.02 20.79 36.13
N LEU A 277 -28.47 22.00 36.25
CA LEU A 277 -27.53 22.35 37.32
C LEU A 277 -28.19 22.40 38.70
N GLU A 278 -29.39 22.98 38.80
CA GLU A 278 -30.16 23.05 40.05
C GLU A 278 -30.59 21.66 40.55
N SER A 279 -30.76 20.67 39.65
CA SER A 279 -31.07 19.29 40.01
C SER A 279 -29.95 18.54 40.76
N PHE A 280 -28.74 19.12 40.85
CA PHE A 280 -27.65 18.57 41.67
C PHE A 280 -27.65 19.08 43.11
N ASP A 281 -28.38 20.17 43.38
CA ASP A 281 -28.49 20.79 44.70
C ASP A 281 -29.72 20.30 45.50
N GLU A 282 -30.57 19.46 44.88
CA GLU A 282 -31.62 18.65 45.52
C GLU A 282 -31.12 17.24 45.91
#